data_AF-A0A401Y5E6-F1
#
_entry.id   AF-A0A401Y5E6-F1
#
_cell.length_a   1.000
_cell.length_b   1.000
_cell.length_c   1.000
_cell.angle_alpha   90.00
_cell.angle_beta   90.00
_cell.angle_gamma   90.00
#
_symmetry.space_group_name_H-M   'P 1'
#
loop_
_entity.id
_entity.type
_entity.pdbx_description
1 polymer ?
#
loop_
_entity_poly.entity_id
_entity_poly.type
_entity_poly.pdbx_seq_one_letter_code
_entity_poly.pdbx_strand_id
1 'polypeptide(L)'
;MLVGLSAAYLVLFVALFLLSGGEIANDARGSTVIKEFSGSHLFVQVTGYGMVVAAAVVVFWGTALRRRLGGTWTADLVAAGALAMGITLVGWVVTAFALMHAVDTGVPEVAQAVNILDNSNFVPAMLALTCMMIGAGLSGLRSGRLPRWLAVASIVLGALAPLGPGAFLPFALFPLWAVVVSTQVRLDPTR
;
A
#
# COMPACT_ATOMS: atom_id res chain seq x y z
N MET A 1 5.38 -17.89 -9.17
CA MET A 1 5.96 -16.89 -8.24
C MET A 1 5.18 -15.59 -8.21
N LEU A 2 4.99 -14.86 -9.32
CA LEU A 2 4.29 -13.55 -9.31
C LEU A 2 2.86 -13.61 -8.75
N VAL A 3 2.02 -14.52 -9.25
CA VAL A 3 0.64 -14.74 -8.74
C VAL A 3 0.64 -15.10 -7.25
N GLY A 4 1.59 -15.93 -6.81
CA GLY A 4 1.73 -16.32 -5.40
C GLY A 4 2.05 -15.11 -4.51
N LEU A 5 2.94 -14.22 -4.94
CA LEU A 5 3.24 -12.98 -4.20
C LEU A 5 2.03 -12.05 -4.14
N SER A 6 1.30 -11.85 -5.24
CA SER A 6 0.09 -11.01 -5.22
C SER A 6 -1.03 -11.61 -4.37
N ALA A 7 -1.19 -12.94 -4.39
CA ALA A 7 -2.19 -13.63 -3.57
C ALA A 7 -1.82 -13.55 -2.09
N ALA A 8 -0.55 -13.76 -1.75
CA ALA A 8 -0.04 -13.57 -0.39
C ALA A 8 -0.28 -12.14 0.10
N TYR A 9 0.01 -11.14 -0.74
CA TYR A 9 -0.28 -9.75 -0.40
C TYR A 9 -1.77 -9.47 -0.21
N LEU A 10 -2.64 -10.00 -1.08
CA LEU A 10 -4.10 -9.87 -0.91
C LEU A 10 -4.57 -10.47 0.41
N VAL A 11 -4.12 -11.68 0.74
CA VAL A 11 -4.47 -12.35 2.00
C VAL A 11 -3.97 -11.53 3.20
N LEU A 12 -2.72 -11.07 3.16
CA LEU A 12 -2.17 -10.21 4.22
C LEU A 12 -2.94 -8.90 4.34
N PHE A 13 -3.26 -8.24 3.24
CA PHE A 13 -4.02 -6.99 3.23
C PHE A 13 -5.40 -7.19 3.87
N VAL A 14 -6.14 -8.20 3.44
CA VAL A 14 -7.46 -8.50 4.01
C VAL A 14 -7.35 -8.85 5.49
N ALA A 15 -6.39 -9.69 5.88
CA ALA A 15 -6.18 -10.06 7.28
C ALA A 15 -5.85 -8.82 8.14
N LEU A 16 -4.91 -7.98 7.69
CA LEU A 16 -4.49 -6.78 8.40
C LEU A 16 -5.62 -5.74 8.48
N PHE A 17 -6.40 -5.57 7.41
CA PHE A 17 -7.55 -4.65 7.38
C PHE A 17 -8.69 -5.10 8.30
N LEU A 18 -8.97 -6.40 8.34
CA LEU A 18 -9.95 -6.96 9.27
C LEU A 18 -9.49 -6.86 10.73
N LEU A 19 -8.17 -6.95 10.93
CA LEU A 19 -7.58 -6.78 12.24
C LEU A 19 -7.63 -5.30 12.67
N SER A 20 -7.25 -4.34 11.82
CA SER A 20 -6.91 -2.95 12.19
C SER A 20 -7.97 -2.15 12.95
N GLY A 21 -9.21 -2.63 13.02
CA GLY A 21 -10.29 -1.94 13.71
C GLY A 21 -10.74 -0.68 12.96
N GLY A 22 -11.53 0.16 13.64
CA GLY A 22 -11.92 1.46 13.09
C GLY A 22 -10.80 2.49 13.24
N GLU A 23 -10.60 3.33 12.22
CA GLU A 23 -9.67 4.46 12.30
C GLU A 23 -10.16 5.49 13.32
N ILE A 24 -9.22 5.98 14.15
CA ILE A 24 -9.46 7.13 15.03
C ILE A 24 -9.39 8.39 14.16
N ALA A 25 -10.45 9.20 14.18
CA ALA A 25 -10.53 10.40 13.35
C ALA A 25 -9.32 11.34 13.55
N ASN A 26 -8.88 11.96 12.46
CA ASN A 26 -7.68 12.82 12.44
C ASN A 26 -7.75 13.97 13.46
N ASP A 27 -8.95 14.49 13.70
CA ASP A 27 -9.24 15.61 14.60
C ASP A 27 -9.74 15.15 15.99
N ALA A 28 -9.65 13.85 16.29
CA ALA A 28 -10.00 13.32 17.60
C ALA A 28 -9.21 14.02 18.70
N ARG A 29 -9.89 14.31 19.81
CA ARG A 29 -9.25 14.86 21.01
C ARG A 29 -8.24 13.85 21.55
N GLY A 30 -7.09 14.32 22.04
CA GLY A 30 -6.06 13.44 22.60
C GLY A 30 -6.54 12.50 23.69
N SER A 31 -7.51 12.91 24.51
CA SER A 31 -8.14 12.05 25.52
C SER A 31 -8.95 10.90 24.91
N THR A 32 -9.58 11.11 23.76
CA THR A 32 -10.25 10.04 22.99
C THR A 32 -9.22 9.07 22.43
N VAL A 33 -8.13 9.59 21.84
CA VAL A 33 -7.02 8.77 21.31
C VAL A 33 -6.46 7.85 22.40
N ILE A 34 -6.14 8.40 23.58
CA ILE A 34 -5.63 7.63 24.72
C ILE A 34 -6.63 6.54 25.13
N LYS A 35 -7.91 6.90 25.26
CA LYS A 35 -8.95 5.96 25.68
C LYS A 35 -9.10 4.79 24.70
N GLU A 36 -9.12 5.07 23.40
CA GLU A 36 -9.34 4.06 22.37
C GLU A 36 -8.10 3.21 22.07
N PHE A 37 -6.90 3.76 22.28
CA PHE A 37 -5.64 3.09 21.95
C PHE A 37 -4.97 2.35 23.14
N SER A 38 -5.29 2.71 24.39
CA SER A 38 -4.65 2.14 25.60
C SER A 38 -4.82 0.62 25.78
N GLY A 39 -5.78 -0.02 25.11
CA GLY A 39 -5.99 -1.48 25.17
C GLY A 39 -5.30 -2.29 24.07
N SER A 40 -4.58 -1.65 23.14
CA SER A 40 -4.27 -2.26 21.82
C SER A 40 -2.81 -2.65 21.58
N HIS A 41 -1.93 -2.64 22.59
CA HIS A 41 -0.47 -2.74 22.35
C HIS A 41 -0.02 -4.02 21.64
N LEU A 42 -0.45 -5.20 22.14
CA LEU A 42 -0.14 -6.48 21.48
C LEU A 42 -0.69 -6.50 20.06
N PHE A 43 -1.89 -5.94 19.90
CA PHE A 43 -2.57 -5.88 18.62
C PHE A 43 -1.80 -5.02 17.61
N VAL A 44 -1.36 -3.82 18.01
CA VAL A 44 -0.52 -2.89 17.23
C VAL A 44 0.80 -3.55 16.84
N GLN A 45 1.43 -4.32 17.74
CA GLN A 45 2.68 -5.02 17.45
C GLN A 45 2.47 -6.13 16.40
N VAL A 46 1.43 -6.97 16.56
CA VAL A 46 1.13 -8.06 15.64
C VAL A 46 0.80 -7.52 14.24
N THR A 47 -0.07 -6.52 14.13
CA THR A 47 -0.39 -5.90 12.84
C THR A 47 0.80 -5.16 12.25
N GLY A 48 1.60 -4.49 13.09
CA GLY A 48 2.82 -3.82 12.68
C GLY A 48 3.83 -4.76 12.02
N TYR A 49 4.15 -5.89 12.66
CA TYR A 49 5.05 -6.88 12.06
C TYR A 49 4.44 -7.53 10.80
N GLY A 50 3.13 -7.77 10.78
CA GLY A 50 2.43 -8.24 9.58
C GLY A 50 2.51 -7.25 8.41
N MET A 51 2.41 -5.94 8.68
CA MET A 51 2.59 -4.87 7.68
C MET A 51 4.01 -4.83 7.13
N VAL A 52 5.04 -5.07 7.95
CA VAL A 52 6.44 -5.18 7.48
C VAL A 52 6.58 -6.36 6.50
N VAL A 53 5.96 -7.50 6.80
CA VAL A 53 5.94 -8.65 5.87
C VAL A 53 5.20 -8.28 4.58
N ALA A 54 4.03 -7.63 4.67
CA ALA A 54 3.28 -7.19 3.51
C ALA A 54 4.08 -6.20 2.64
N ALA A 55 4.82 -5.28 3.26
CA ALA A 55 5.74 -4.36 2.59
C ALA A 55 6.80 -5.11 1.78
N ALA A 56 7.47 -6.09 2.39
CA ALA A 56 8.45 -6.91 1.70
C ALA A 56 7.82 -7.66 0.50
N VAL A 57 6.64 -8.26 0.68
CA VAL A 57 5.93 -8.97 -0.40
C VAL A 57 5.62 -8.03 -1.56
N VAL A 58 5.15 -6.80 -1.31
CA VAL A 58 4.90 -5.79 -2.36
C VAL A 58 6.18 -5.43 -3.11
N VAL A 59 7.30 -5.23 -2.42
CA VAL A 59 8.59 -4.90 -3.04
C VAL A 59 9.08 -6.05 -3.94
N PHE A 60 9.03 -7.29 -3.45
CA PHE A 60 9.36 -8.48 -4.24
C PHE A 60 8.43 -8.62 -5.44
N TRP A 61 7.13 -8.39 -5.24
CA TRP A 61 6.12 -8.46 -6.29
C TRP A 61 6.36 -7.42 -7.39
N GLY A 62 6.57 -6.14 -7.04
CA GLY A 62 6.82 -5.08 -8.00
C GLY A 62 8.11 -5.29 -8.80
N THR A 63 9.16 -5.78 -8.13
CA THR A 63 10.42 -6.15 -8.79
C THR A 63 10.22 -7.32 -9.75
N ALA A 64 9.44 -8.33 -9.38
CA ALA A 64 9.11 -9.45 -10.24
C ALA A 64 8.23 -9.02 -11.43
N LEU A 65 7.27 -8.12 -11.22
CA LEU A 65 6.42 -7.56 -12.27
C LEU A 65 7.22 -6.73 -13.26
N ARG A 66 8.12 -5.87 -12.78
CA ARG A 66 9.06 -5.12 -13.63
C ARG A 66 9.80 -6.05 -14.60
N ARG A 67 10.33 -7.18 -14.11
CA ARG A 67 11.03 -8.16 -14.96
C ARG A 67 10.13 -8.76 -16.04
N ARG A 68 8.84 -8.95 -15.77
CA ARG A 68 7.86 -9.44 -16.76
C ARG A 68 7.48 -8.37 -17.75
N LEU A 69 7.33 -7.12 -17.32
CA LEU A 69 6.99 -5.98 -18.18
C LEU A 69 8.16 -5.52 -19.06
N GLY A 70 9.40 -5.91 -18.74
CA GLY A 70 10.62 -5.65 -19.52
C GLY A 70 11.46 -4.49 -18.96
N GLY A 71 12.66 -4.27 -19.51
CA GLY A 71 13.62 -3.26 -19.02
C GLY A 71 13.36 -1.83 -19.52
N THR A 72 12.13 -1.34 -19.44
CA THR A 72 11.77 0.03 -19.84
C THR A 72 11.60 0.94 -18.62
N TRP A 73 11.76 2.26 -18.81
CA TRP A 73 11.56 3.23 -17.72
C TRP A 73 10.16 3.16 -17.08
N THR A 74 9.13 2.78 -17.86
CA THR A 74 7.77 2.60 -17.33
C THR A 74 7.66 1.36 -16.45
N ALA A 75 8.46 0.32 -16.70
CA ALA A 75 8.54 -0.84 -15.82
C ALA A 75 9.42 -0.55 -14.60
N ASP A 76 10.43 0.32 -14.73
CA ASP A 76 11.20 0.82 -13.59
C ASP A 76 10.30 1.59 -12.61
N LEU A 77 9.35 2.37 -13.11
CA LEU A 77 8.33 3.03 -12.27
C LEU A 77 7.47 2.06 -11.47
N VAL A 78 7.21 0.84 -11.98
CA VAL A 78 6.47 -0.19 -11.23
C VAL A 78 7.26 -0.65 -10.02
N ALA A 79 8.56 -0.94 -10.20
CA ALA A 79 9.42 -1.32 -9.09
C ALA A 79 9.63 -0.17 -8.10
N ALA A 80 9.82 1.06 -8.59
CA ALA A 80 9.96 2.24 -7.75
C ALA A 80 8.68 2.52 -6.93
N GLY A 81 7.50 2.41 -7.56
CA GLY A 81 6.22 2.55 -6.89
C GLY A 81 5.98 1.46 -5.85
N ALA A 82 6.35 0.21 -6.14
CA ALA A 82 6.28 -0.87 -5.15
C ALA A 82 7.25 -0.65 -3.97
N LEU A 83 8.45 -0.15 -4.22
CA LEU A 83 9.39 0.24 -3.17
C LEU A 83 8.82 1.38 -2.31
N ALA A 84 8.28 2.42 -2.94
CA ALA A 84 7.63 3.52 -2.24
C ALA A 84 6.43 3.04 -1.39
N MET A 85 5.63 2.09 -1.90
CA MET A 85 4.54 1.47 -1.14
C MET A 85 5.08 0.68 0.06
N GLY A 86 6.16 -0.10 -0.12
CA GLY A 86 6.81 -0.80 0.98
C GLY A 86 7.31 0.15 2.08
N ILE A 87 7.96 1.25 1.68
CA ILE A 87 8.41 2.29 2.61
C ILE A 87 7.21 2.94 3.33
N THR A 88 6.13 3.21 2.59
CA THR A 88 4.91 3.79 3.17
C THR A 88 4.29 2.88 4.22
N LEU A 89 4.16 1.59 3.92
CA LEU A 89 3.64 0.59 4.86
C LEU A 89 4.50 0.53 6.13
N VAL A 90 5.83 0.54 6.00
CA VAL A 90 6.75 0.60 7.16
C VAL A 90 6.63 1.93 7.91
N GLY A 91 6.41 3.04 7.20
CA GLY A 91 6.18 4.36 7.79
C GLY A 91 4.94 4.38 8.70
N TRP A 92 3.84 3.75 8.28
CA TRP A 92 2.66 3.54 9.13
C TRP A 92 2.97 2.72 10.38
N VAL A 93 3.81 1.68 10.28
CA VAL A 93 4.22 0.91 11.47
C VAL A 93 4.99 1.79 12.45
N VAL A 94 5.89 2.65 11.95
CA VAL A 94 6.67 3.58 12.78
C VAL A 94 5.75 4.55 13.52
N THR A 95 4.78 5.16 12.84
CA THR A 95 3.85 6.10 13.48
C THR A 95 2.85 5.41 14.39
N ALA A 96 2.39 4.20 14.08
CA ALA A 96 1.55 3.41 14.98
C ALA A 96 2.30 3.05 16.28
N PHE A 97 3.58 2.70 16.20
CA PHE A 97 4.42 2.47 17.39
C PHE A 97 4.71 3.76 18.14
N ALA A 98 4.93 4.88 17.44
CA ALA A 98 5.04 6.18 18.08
C ALA A 98 3.75 6.55 18.83
N LEU A 99 2.57 6.24 18.26
CA LEU A 99 1.27 6.50 18.87
C LEU A 99 1.08 5.66 20.13
N MET A 100 1.45 4.38 20.07
CA MET A 100 1.48 3.48 21.23
C MET A 100 2.28 4.09 22.39
N HIS A 101 3.52 4.52 22.13
CA HIS A 101 4.35 5.15 23.16
C HIS A 101 3.82 6.52 23.61
N ALA A 102 3.22 7.30 22.70
CA ALA A 102 2.63 8.58 23.01
C ALA A 102 1.46 8.44 24.00
N VAL A 103 0.64 7.41 23.83
CA VAL A 103 -0.48 7.08 24.72
C VAL A 103 0.03 6.73 26.12
N ASP A 104 1.13 6.00 26.23
CA ASP A 104 1.77 5.67 27.52
C ASP A 104 2.28 6.88 28.31
N THR A 105 2.56 8.00 27.64
CA THR A 105 2.93 9.24 28.34
C THR A 105 1.77 9.85 29.12
N GLY A 106 0.52 9.51 28.77
CA GLY A 106 -0.69 10.11 29.34
C GLY A 106 -0.91 11.59 28.98
N VAL A 107 -0.06 12.18 28.11
CA VAL A 107 -0.17 13.59 27.68
C VAL A 107 -1.04 13.66 26.42
N PRO A 108 -2.27 14.21 26.48
CA PRO A 108 -3.21 14.22 25.35
C PRO A 108 -2.67 14.90 24.09
N GLU A 109 -1.93 15.99 24.25
CA GLU A 109 -1.40 16.78 23.15
C GLU A 109 -0.37 15.97 22.34
N VAL A 110 0.42 15.12 23.01
CA VAL A 110 1.41 14.25 22.36
C VAL A 110 0.70 13.16 21.57
N ALA A 111 -0.29 12.49 22.16
CA ALA A 111 -1.08 11.47 21.48
C ALA A 111 -1.83 12.03 20.26
N GLN A 112 -2.41 13.22 20.38
CA GLN A 112 -3.10 13.89 19.27
C GLN A 112 -2.15 14.27 18.14
N ALA A 113 -0.98 14.84 18.45
CA ALA A 113 0.01 15.20 17.44
C ALA A 113 0.48 13.98 16.64
N VAL A 114 0.73 12.85 17.31
CA VAL A 114 1.14 11.62 16.62
C VAL A 114 -0.01 11.01 15.81
N ASN A 115 -1.26 11.07 16.29
CA ASN A 115 -2.43 10.61 15.52
C ASN A 115 -2.60 11.39 14.20
N ILE A 116 -2.37 12.71 14.21
CA ILE A 116 -2.41 13.53 12.98
C ILE A 116 -1.31 13.09 12.00
N LEU A 117 -0.10 12.82 12.50
CA LEU A 117 1.01 12.34 11.68
C LEU A 117 0.73 10.95 11.07
N ASP A 118 0.19 10.03 11.86
CA ASP A 118 -0.15 8.68 11.42
C ASP A 118 -1.17 8.70 10.26
N ASN A 119 -2.24 9.49 10.40
CA ASN A 119 -3.24 9.67 9.35
C ASN A 119 -2.68 10.39 8.10
N SER A 120 -1.66 11.22 8.26
CA SER A 120 -1.02 11.95 7.14
C SER A 120 -0.10 11.05 6.27
N ASN A 121 0.27 9.87 6.76
CA ASN A 121 1.14 8.93 6.04
C ASN A 121 0.50 8.29 4.79
N PHE A 122 -0.76 8.61 4.49
CA PHE A 122 -1.41 8.16 3.26
C PHE A 122 -0.86 8.84 1.98
N VAL A 123 -0.28 10.05 2.08
CA VAL A 123 0.21 10.79 0.91
C VAL A 123 1.34 10.05 0.15
N PRO A 124 2.37 9.48 0.81
CA PRO A 124 3.33 8.60 0.14
C PRO A 124 2.69 7.40 -0.58
N ALA A 125 1.58 6.84 -0.05
CA ALA A 125 0.87 5.74 -0.69
C ALA A 125 0.23 6.19 -2.01
N MET A 126 -0.30 7.41 -2.08
CA MET A 126 -0.84 8.00 -3.31
C MET A 126 0.22 8.06 -4.41
N LEU A 127 1.42 8.54 -4.08
CA LEU A 127 2.55 8.58 -5.03
C LEU A 127 2.95 7.18 -5.48
N ALA A 128 3.05 6.24 -4.54
CA ALA A 128 3.40 4.85 -4.83
C ALA A 128 2.41 4.19 -5.80
N LEU A 129 1.10 4.33 -5.55
CA LEU A 129 0.04 3.81 -6.42
C LEU A 129 0.04 4.47 -7.80
N THR A 130 0.21 5.80 -7.84
CA THR A 130 0.29 6.56 -9.10
C THR A 130 1.40 6.01 -9.99
N CYS A 131 2.63 5.94 -9.46
CA CYS A 131 3.79 5.43 -10.20
C CYS A 131 3.60 3.99 -10.66
N MET A 132 3.10 3.13 -9.77
CA MET A 132 2.97 1.70 -10.00
C MET A 132 1.88 1.37 -11.03
N MET A 133 0.69 1.96 -10.90
CA MET A 133 -0.44 1.66 -11.78
C MET A 133 -0.29 2.33 -13.15
N ILE A 134 0.17 3.59 -13.21
CA ILE A 134 0.46 4.26 -14.50
C ILE A 134 1.64 3.56 -15.19
N GLY A 135 2.72 3.26 -14.47
CA GLY A 135 3.88 2.54 -15.01
C GLY A 135 3.52 1.19 -15.60
N ALA A 136 2.70 0.41 -14.89
CA ALA A 136 2.21 -0.88 -15.35
C ALA A 136 1.32 -0.75 -16.60
N GLY A 137 0.38 0.20 -16.60
CA GLY A 137 -0.51 0.44 -17.72
C GLY A 137 0.22 0.89 -18.98
N LEU A 138 1.13 1.86 -18.87
CA LEU A 138 1.95 2.33 -20.00
C LEU A 138 2.86 1.23 -20.53
N SER A 139 3.50 0.45 -19.64
CA SER A 139 4.31 -0.71 -20.05
C SER A 139 3.46 -1.75 -20.77
N GLY A 140 2.26 -2.03 -20.26
CA GLY A 140 1.31 -2.96 -20.87
C GLY A 140 0.88 -2.53 -22.28
N LEU A 141 0.54 -1.26 -22.48
CA LEU A 141 0.16 -0.72 -23.79
C LEU A 141 1.32 -0.75 -24.80
N ARG A 142 2.55 -0.46 -24.36
CA ARG A 142 3.73 -0.43 -25.23
C ARG A 142 4.21 -1.82 -25.64
N SER A 143 4.21 -2.76 -24.69
CA SER A 143 4.76 -4.10 -24.90
C SER A 143 3.72 -5.14 -25.34
N GLY A 144 2.43 -4.82 -25.23
CA GLY A 144 1.35 -5.79 -25.45
C GLY A 144 1.29 -6.90 -24.38
N ARG A 145 2.06 -6.79 -23.30
CA ARG A 145 2.15 -7.81 -22.24
C ARG A 145 0.95 -7.82 -21.30
N LEU A 146 0.10 -6.79 -21.33
CA LEU A 146 -1.19 -6.76 -20.63
C LEU A 146 -2.34 -6.60 -21.63
N PRO A 147 -3.52 -7.18 -21.36
CA PRO A 147 -4.74 -6.85 -22.09
C PRO A 147 -4.99 -5.34 -22.08
N ARG A 148 -5.42 -4.79 -23.22
CA ARG A 148 -5.62 -3.34 -23.39
C ARG A 148 -6.54 -2.74 -22.33
N TRP A 149 -7.64 -3.43 -21.98
CA TRP A 149 -8.59 -2.97 -20.97
C TRP A 149 -7.93 -2.81 -19.60
N LEU A 150 -7.07 -3.76 -19.20
CA LEU A 150 -6.40 -3.75 -17.90
C LEU A 150 -5.32 -2.67 -17.85
N ALA A 151 -4.62 -2.48 -18.96
CA ALA A 151 -3.63 -1.42 -19.09
C ALA A 151 -4.26 -0.02 -18.96
N VAL A 152 -5.40 0.21 -19.64
CA VAL A 152 -6.16 1.46 -19.52
C VAL A 152 -6.73 1.64 -18.10
N ALA A 153 -7.33 0.59 -17.52
CA ALA A 153 -7.86 0.63 -16.16
C ALA A 153 -6.77 0.98 -15.14
N SER A 154 -5.55 0.44 -15.31
CA SER A 154 -4.41 0.77 -14.45
C SER A 154 -4.03 2.25 -14.54
N ILE A 155 -4.04 2.84 -15.74
CA ILE A 155 -3.76 4.27 -15.92
C ILE A 155 -4.83 5.12 -15.22
N VAL A 156 -6.11 4.76 -15.38
CA VAL A 156 -7.22 5.48 -14.74
C VAL A 156 -7.11 5.41 -13.22
N LEU A 157 -6.92 4.22 -12.64
CA LEU A 157 -6.76 4.07 -11.20
C LEU A 157 -5.53 4.82 -10.67
N GLY A 158 -4.40 4.76 -11.39
CA GLY A 158 -3.21 5.52 -11.03
C GLY A 158 -3.41 7.03 -11.11
N ALA A 159 -4.20 7.53 -12.06
CA ALA A 159 -4.54 8.95 -12.17
C ALA A 159 -5.55 9.42 -11.11
N LEU A 160 -6.36 8.50 -10.56
CA LEU A 160 -7.26 8.77 -9.43
C LEU A 160 -6.51 8.75 -8.08
N ALA A 161 -5.39 8.04 -7.99
CA ALA A 161 -4.64 7.85 -6.74
C ALA A 161 -4.19 9.14 -6.03
N PRO A 162 -3.90 10.28 -6.68
CA PRO A 162 -3.55 11.53 -5.97
C PRO A 162 -4.76 12.43 -5.67
N LEU A 163 -6.00 12.03 -5.99
CA LEU A 163 -7.18 12.91 -5.90
C LEU A 163 -7.85 12.94 -4.52
N GLY A 164 -7.06 13.02 -3.45
CA GLY A 164 -7.57 13.13 -2.07
C GLY A 164 -8.49 11.96 -1.69
N PRO A 165 -9.78 12.19 -1.33
CA PRO A 165 -10.72 11.12 -1.01
C PRO A 165 -10.86 10.06 -2.12
N GLY A 166 -10.67 10.45 -3.38
CA GLY A 166 -10.72 9.53 -4.52
C GLY A 166 -9.61 8.48 -4.51
N ALA A 167 -8.51 8.73 -3.79
CA ALA A 167 -7.37 7.82 -3.67
C ALA A 167 -7.69 6.53 -2.91
N PHE A 168 -8.74 6.54 -2.09
CA PHE A 168 -9.18 5.35 -1.34
C PHE A 168 -9.57 4.22 -2.28
N LEU A 169 -10.17 4.53 -3.43
CA LEU A 169 -10.60 3.52 -4.40
C LEU A 169 -9.40 2.75 -5.02
N PRO A 170 -8.38 3.40 -5.61
CA PRO A 170 -7.16 2.72 -6.05
C PRO A 170 -6.45 1.96 -4.93
N PHE A 171 -6.42 2.49 -3.71
CA PHE A 171 -5.81 1.82 -2.57
C PHE A 171 -6.55 0.53 -2.20
N ALA A 172 -7.87 0.59 -2.05
CA ALA A 172 -8.69 -0.58 -1.73
C ALA A 172 -8.64 -1.65 -2.84
N LEU A 173 -8.58 -1.22 -4.11
CA LEU A 173 -8.49 -2.13 -5.25
C LEU A 173 -7.07 -2.65 -5.50
N PHE A 174 -6.03 -2.03 -4.94
CA PHE A 174 -4.63 -2.40 -5.19
C PHE A 174 -4.32 -3.90 -5.04
N PRO A 175 -4.69 -4.59 -3.93
CA PRO A 175 -4.37 -6.01 -3.79
C PRO A 175 -5.09 -6.88 -4.83
N LEU A 176 -6.35 -6.57 -5.16
CA LEU A 176 -7.08 -7.26 -6.21
C LEU A 176 -6.47 -6.99 -7.59
N TRP A 177 -6.16 -5.73 -7.88
CA TRP A 177 -5.48 -5.31 -9.10
C TRP A 177 -4.14 -6.02 -9.28
N ALA A 178 -3.34 -6.16 -8.21
CA ALA A 178 -2.08 -6.87 -8.24
C ALA A 178 -2.26 -8.34 -8.66
N VAL A 179 -3.30 -9.03 -8.17
CA VAL A 179 -3.64 -10.40 -8.58
C VAL A 179 -4.05 -10.45 -10.05
N VAL A 180 -4.94 -9.54 -10.48
CA VAL A 180 -5.41 -9.49 -11.88
C VAL A 180 -4.24 -9.21 -12.83
N VAL A 181 -3.36 -8.26 -12.53
CA VAL A 181 -2.15 -8.00 -13.33
C VAL A 181 -1.22 -9.21 -13.36
N SER A 182 -1.02 -9.87 -12.21
CA SER A 182 -0.14 -11.04 -12.11
C SER A 182 -0.62 -12.24 -12.91
N THR A 183 -1.94 -12.42 -13.04
CA THR A 183 -2.53 -13.51 -13.82
C THR A 183 -2.62 -13.19 -15.31
N GLN A 184 -2.76 -11.91 -15.68
CA GLN A 184 -2.95 -11.49 -17.07
C GLN A 184 -1.65 -11.10 -17.78
N VAL A 185 -0.56 -10.87 -17.05
CA VAL A 185 0.72 -10.51 -17.68
C VAL A 185 1.28 -11.68 -18.48
N ARG A 186 1.45 -11.45 -19.79
CA ARG A 186 1.94 -12.46 -20.73
C ARG A 186 3.45 -12.62 -20.62
N LEU A 187 3.91 -13.85 -20.86
CA LEU A 187 5.33 -14.14 -20.98
C LEU A 187 5.78 -13.87 -22.42
N ASP A 188 7.03 -13.48 -22.61
CA ASP A 188 7.60 -13.43 -23.96
C ASP A 188 7.55 -14.83 -24.58
N PRO A 189 7.04 -15.00 -25.82
CA PRO A 189 6.99 -16.29 -26.51
C PRO A 189 8.38 -16.87 -26.82
N THR A 190 9.44 -16.08 -26.70
CA THR A 190 10.81 -16.42 -27.12
C THR A 190 11.70 -16.92 -25.99
N ARG A 191 11.12 -17.34 -24.86
CA ARG A 191 11.82 -18.03 -23.77
C ARG A 191 11.09 -19.29 -23.33
#